data_AF-A0A3L7NQV8-F1
#
_entry.id   AF-A0A3L7NQV8-F1
#
_cell.length_a   1.000
_cell.length_b   1.000
_cell.length_c   1.000
_cell.angle_alpha   90.00
_cell.angle_beta   90.00
_cell.angle_gamma   90.00
#
_symmetry.space_group_name_H-M   'P 1'
#
loop_
_entity.id
_entity.type
_entity.pdbx_description
1 polymer ?
#
loop_
_entity_poly.entity_id
_entity_poly.type
_entity_poly.pdbx_seq_one_letter_code
_entity_poly.pdbx_strand_id
1 'polypeptide(L)'
;MAYLDSWKICKRTFEGKAGKKPSEKFLLVFRKSSGMEDVAKGLDTALQKLDPKEIDKATTKYRITSSNYRNLLEAASRQDKGENYNAALTELDRGMDRILADFLAAADDRFRTKADNLLADVEKLRRSLEEQFYSVSASVVEAKTAYEECGKITRTVVSIASHNAAGAKKAAAGLSAPCKTISTIAGRVAKSDAAARKQYDGSLKEFKKSKHLIDLLGGEKTFEYATNKPYNLVNNIEDKSHETQELVSKSKALVVTAAAALKGGFDSKQFMQDSLGMFLERVHRDAASCHQMVLDREHEFGELNFAFMNAEEQRGKRAVASDKLVTESYGKFEKASFDGPRNIAETISKIEEVQERLDRDFKGYDRTVIKGNKEAQSLYDDICDASYELNTAKDTLKELTKKYVKLSGKLKAK
;
A
#
# COMPACT_ATOMS: atom_id res chain seq x y z
N MET A 1 1.72 -36.18 13.69
CA MET A 1 1.35 -37.61 13.67
C MET A 1 1.83 -38.19 12.35
N ALA A 2 2.38 -39.40 12.33
CA ALA A 2 2.76 -40.07 11.08
C ALA A 2 1.57 -40.92 10.58
N TYR A 3 1.08 -40.67 9.37
CA TYR A 3 -0.07 -41.40 8.80
C TYR A 3 0.23 -42.88 8.61
N LEU A 4 1.50 -43.25 8.46
CA LEU A 4 1.94 -44.65 8.50
C LEU A 4 1.57 -45.34 9.83
N ASP A 5 1.69 -44.66 10.96
CA ASP A 5 1.37 -45.25 12.25
C ASP A 5 -0.15 -45.36 12.45
N SER A 6 -0.92 -44.39 11.96
CA SER A 6 -2.38 -44.49 11.90
C SER A 6 -2.83 -45.69 11.05
N TRP A 7 -2.15 -45.95 9.93
CA TRP A 7 -2.39 -47.15 9.12
C TRP A 7 -2.10 -48.44 9.90
N LYS A 8 -0.97 -48.53 10.60
CA LYS A 8 -0.64 -49.70 11.44
C LYS A 8 -1.69 -49.94 12.53
N ILE A 9 -2.24 -48.87 13.11
CA ILE A 9 -3.34 -48.96 14.08
C ILE A 9 -4.59 -49.54 13.42
N CYS A 10 -4.99 -49.05 12.24
CA CYS A 10 -6.13 -49.58 11.49
C CYS A 10 -5.97 -51.07 11.18
N LYS A 11 -4.77 -51.47 10.75
CA LYS A 11 -4.42 -52.87 10.48
C LYS A 11 -4.58 -53.75 11.73
N ARG A 12 -4.07 -53.29 12.88
CA ARG A 12 -4.20 -54.01 14.16
C ARG A 12 -5.65 -54.11 14.64
N THR A 13 -6.43 -53.04 14.47
CA THR A 13 -7.87 -53.04 14.81
C THR A 13 -8.64 -54.04 13.97
N PHE A 14 -8.32 -54.15 12.67
CA PHE A 14 -8.89 -55.19 11.81
C PHE A 14 -8.56 -56.59 12.34
N GLU A 15 -7.28 -56.88 12.63
CA GLU A 15 -6.85 -58.19 13.16
C GLU A 15 -7.58 -58.56 14.46
N GLY A 16 -7.81 -57.60 15.35
CA GLY A 16 -8.56 -57.82 16.59
C GLY A 16 -10.06 -58.08 16.39
N LYS A 17 -10.69 -57.43 15.39
CA LYS A 17 -12.14 -57.57 15.11
C LYS A 17 -12.49 -58.77 14.23
N ALA A 18 -11.55 -59.27 13.42
CA ALA A 18 -11.78 -60.38 12.48
C ALA A 18 -12.16 -61.71 13.16
N GLY A 19 -11.85 -61.90 14.46
CA GLY A 19 -12.28 -63.06 15.23
C GLY A 19 -11.44 -64.32 14.97
N LYS A 20 -12.08 -65.45 14.58
CA LYS A 20 -11.40 -66.73 14.30
C LYS A 20 -10.19 -66.51 13.38
N LYS A 21 -9.13 -67.30 13.60
CA LYS A 21 -7.87 -67.21 12.85
C LYS A 21 -8.17 -67.27 11.34
N PRO A 22 -7.89 -66.20 10.56
CA PRO A 22 -8.14 -66.18 9.13
C PRO A 22 -7.38 -67.30 8.42
N SER A 23 -7.88 -67.78 7.27
CA SER A 23 -7.07 -68.74 6.50
C SER A 23 -5.77 -68.10 6.03
N GLU A 24 -4.76 -68.94 5.80
CA GLU A 24 -3.47 -68.46 5.29
C GLU A 24 -3.62 -67.72 3.94
N LYS A 25 -4.63 -68.07 3.14
CA LYS A 25 -4.96 -67.35 1.89
C LYS A 25 -5.41 -65.92 2.15
N PHE A 26 -6.29 -65.71 3.13
CA PHE A 26 -6.73 -64.37 3.54
C PHE A 26 -5.56 -63.57 4.15
N LEU A 27 -4.78 -64.20 5.05
CA LEU A 27 -3.61 -63.58 5.66
C LEU A 27 -2.56 -63.17 4.63
N LEU A 28 -2.37 -63.93 3.55
CA LEU A 28 -1.46 -63.57 2.47
C LEU A 28 -1.88 -62.27 1.77
N VAL A 29 -3.17 -62.10 1.47
CA VAL A 29 -3.71 -60.86 0.86
C VAL A 29 -3.61 -59.69 1.84
N PHE A 30 -3.94 -59.93 3.12
CA PHE A 30 -3.89 -58.93 4.17
C PHE A 30 -2.45 -58.47 4.50
N ARG A 31 -1.49 -59.40 4.56
CA ARG A 31 -0.08 -59.10 4.87
C ARG A 31 0.61 -58.37 3.72
N LYS A 32 0.25 -58.65 2.47
CA LYS A 32 0.83 -57.97 1.30
C LYS A 32 0.53 -56.47 1.23
N SER A 33 -0.31 -55.93 2.12
CA SER A 33 -0.60 -54.49 2.32
C SER A 33 -0.47 -53.69 1.02
N SER A 34 -1.35 -53.91 0.05
CA SER A 34 -1.22 -53.64 -1.40
C SER A 34 -0.78 -52.22 -1.84
N GLY A 35 0.36 -51.71 -1.34
CA GLY A 35 0.80 -50.33 -1.43
C GLY A 35 0.36 -49.41 -0.29
N MET A 36 -0.44 -49.85 0.70
CA MET A 36 -1.01 -48.96 1.74
C MET A 36 0.04 -48.26 2.61
N GLU A 37 1.12 -48.96 2.97
CA GLU A 37 2.21 -48.39 3.76
C GLU A 37 2.95 -47.29 3.00
N ASP A 38 3.16 -47.47 1.70
CA ASP A 38 3.87 -46.53 0.86
C ASP A 38 3.03 -45.27 0.58
N VAL A 39 1.72 -45.42 0.34
CA VAL A 39 0.85 -44.25 0.18
C VAL A 39 0.66 -43.49 1.49
N ALA A 40 0.65 -44.16 2.64
CA ALA A 40 0.61 -43.49 3.94
C ALA A 40 1.89 -42.68 4.22
N LYS A 41 3.07 -43.23 3.90
CA LYS A 41 4.35 -42.47 3.92
C LYS A 41 4.34 -41.31 2.90
N GLY A 42 3.66 -41.50 1.77
CA GLY A 42 3.44 -40.47 0.76
C GLY A 42 2.66 -39.27 1.31
N LEU A 43 1.63 -39.51 2.12
CA LEU A 43 0.90 -38.45 2.83
C LEU A 43 1.82 -37.68 3.78
N ASP A 44 2.62 -38.38 4.59
CA ASP A 44 3.59 -37.75 5.50
C ASP A 44 4.57 -36.83 4.75
N THR A 45 5.10 -37.31 3.63
CA THR A 45 6.05 -36.57 2.78
C THR A 45 5.39 -35.35 2.13
N ALA A 46 4.16 -35.49 1.65
CA ALA A 46 3.43 -34.39 1.01
C ALA A 46 3.12 -33.27 2.03
N LEU A 47 2.75 -33.63 3.25
CA LEU A 47 2.49 -32.67 4.33
C LEU A 47 3.73 -31.88 4.76
N GLN A 48 4.93 -32.43 4.58
CA GLN A 48 6.19 -31.70 4.84
C GLN A 48 6.50 -30.67 3.75
N LYS A 49 6.17 -30.96 2.49
CA LYS A 49 6.45 -30.06 1.37
C LYS A 49 5.47 -28.89 1.28
N LEU A 50 4.21 -29.10 1.67
CA LEU A 50 3.13 -28.12 1.53
C LEU A 50 3.04 -27.55 0.10
N ASP A 51 3.12 -28.44 -0.88
CA ASP A 51 2.89 -28.14 -2.30
C ASP A 51 1.51 -28.71 -2.68
N PRO A 52 0.57 -27.88 -3.17
CA PRO A 52 -0.76 -28.35 -3.58
C PRO A 52 -0.73 -29.52 -4.55
N LYS A 53 0.23 -29.53 -5.50
CA LYS A 53 0.36 -30.62 -6.48
C LYS A 53 0.77 -31.93 -5.82
N GLU A 54 1.65 -31.86 -4.83
CA GLU A 54 2.09 -33.05 -4.10
C GLU A 54 1.02 -33.55 -3.13
N ILE A 55 0.25 -32.65 -2.51
CA ILE A 55 -0.93 -32.99 -1.67
C ILE A 55 -2.00 -33.68 -2.51
N ASP A 56 -2.35 -33.13 -3.67
CA ASP A 56 -3.36 -33.71 -4.58
C ASP A 56 -2.93 -35.08 -5.11
N LYS A 57 -1.67 -35.19 -5.54
CA LYS A 57 -1.07 -36.46 -5.98
C LYS A 57 -1.06 -37.51 -4.88
N ALA A 58 -0.70 -37.15 -3.65
CA ALA A 58 -0.67 -38.07 -2.52
C ALA A 58 -2.09 -38.52 -2.13
N THR A 59 -3.06 -37.60 -2.12
CA THR A 59 -4.48 -37.89 -1.87
C THR A 59 -5.05 -38.85 -2.90
N THR A 60 -4.81 -38.57 -4.19
CA THR A 60 -5.29 -39.39 -5.30
C THR A 60 -4.72 -40.80 -5.24
N LYS A 61 -3.40 -40.93 -5.02
CA LYS A 61 -2.76 -42.23 -4.84
C LYS A 61 -3.33 -42.99 -3.65
N TYR A 62 -3.52 -42.31 -2.52
CA TYR A 62 -4.09 -42.94 -1.33
C TYR A 62 -5.50 -43.48 -1.58
N ARG A 63 -6.38 -42.70 -2.22
CA ARG A 63 -7.76 -43.14 -2.57
C ARG A 63 -7.79 -44.35 -3.50
N ILE A 64 -6.94 -44.35 -4.53
CA ILE A 64 -6.87 -45.48 -5.47
C ILE A 64 -6.38 -46.73 -4.74
N THR A 65 -5.32 -46.61 -3.94
CA THR A 65 -4.73 -47.73 -3.22
C THR A 65 -5.65 -48.26 -2.12
N SER A 66 -6.35 -47.40 -1.38
CA SER A 66 -7.31 -47.82 -0.34
C SER A 66 -8.49 -48.57 -0.93
N SER A 67 -9.05 -48.07 -2.06
CA SER A 67 -10.12 -48.73 -2.79
C SER A 67 -9.69 -50.11 -3.32
N ASN A 68 -8.54 -50.18 -3.97
CA ASN A 68 -7.98 -51.44 -4.46
C ASN A 68 -7.75 -52.45 -3.32
N TYR A 69 -7.20 -51.99 -2.19
CA TYR A 69 -6.97 -52.84 -1.03
C TYR A 69 -8.27 -53.39 -0.44
N ARG A 70 -9.30 -52.53 -0.32
CA ARG A 70 -10.63 -52.95 0.14
C ARG A 70 -11.23 -54.02 -0.78
N ASN A 71 -11.20 -53.80 -2.09
CA ASN A 71 -11.74 -54.75 -3.07
C ASN A 71 -11.05 -56.11 -3.01
N LEU A 72 -9.72 -56.12 -2.81
CA LEU A 72 -8.94 -57.35 -2.63
C LEU A 72 -9.34 -58.10 -1.36
N LEU A 73 -9.51 -57.39 -0.24
CA LEU A 73 -9.91 -58.01 1.02
C LEU A 73 -11.36 -58.50 1.00
N GLU A 74 -12.26 -57.80 0.32
CA GLU A 74 -13.65 -58.22 0.16
C GLU A 74 -13.75 -59.47 -0.73
N ALA A 75 -12.99 -59.55 -1.82
CA ALA A 75 -12.91 -60.75 -2.64
C ALA A 75 -12.37 -61.95 -1.84
N ALA A 76 -11.35 -61.71 -1.00
CA ALA A 76 -10.77 -62.74 -0.14
C ALA A 76 -11.74 -63.19 0.97
N SER A 77 -12.49 -62.27 1.59
CA SER A 77 -13.42 -62.59 2.68
C SER A 77 -14.58 -63.49 2.22
N ARG A 78 -15.08 -63.28 0.99
CA ARG A 78 -16.13 -64.12 0.36
C ARG A 78 -15.70 -65.57 0.20
N GLN A 79 -14.41 -65.82 -0.04
CA GLN A 79 -13.85 -67.16 -0.17
C GLN A 79 -13.63 -67.83 1.20
N ASP A 80 -13.38 -67.04 2.24
CA ASP A 80 -12.94 -67.51 3.55
C ASP A 80 -14.09 -67.72 4.57
N LYS A 81 -15.29 -67.20 4.28
CA LYS A 81 -16.54 -67.39 5.07
C LYS A 81 -16.43 -67.05 6.57
N GLY A 82 -15.55 -66.13 6.97
CA GLY A 82 -15.44 -65.69 8.36
C GLY A 82 -16.65 -64.85 8.80
N GLU A 83 -17.24 -65.20 9.95
CA GLU A 83 -18.49 -64.58 10.46
C GLU A 83 -18.38 -63.07 10.72
N ASN A 84 -17.18 -62.56 11.05
CA ASN A 84 -16.98 -61.15 11.44
C ASN A 84 -16.26 -60.29 10.39
N TYR A 85 -15.94 -60.81 9.21
CA TYR A 85 -15.15 -60.06 8.23
C TYR A 85 -15.85 -58.81 7.72
N ASN A 86 -17.17 -58.85 7.50
CA ASN A 86 -17.89 -57.67 7.01
C ASN A 86 -17.82 -56.50 8.00
N ALA A 87 -17.98 -56.79 9.30
CA ALA A 87 -17.84 -55.77 10.35
C ALA A 87 -16.39 -55.26 10.45
N ALA A 88 -15.41 -56.16 10.39
CA ALA A 88 -13.99 -55.79 10.44
C ALA A 88 -13.55 -54.96 9.21
N LEU A 89 -14.01 -55.32 8.01
CA LEU A 89 -13.76 -54.58 6.77
C LEU A 89 -14.41 -53.19 6.78
N THR A 90 -15.63 -53.08 7.31
CA THR A 90 -16.31 -51.78 7.49
C THR A 90 -15.51 -50.88 8.43
N GLU A 91 -14.95 -51.43 9.50
CA GLU A 91 -14.13 -50.64 10.43
C GLU A 91 -12.79 -50.22 9.82
N LEU A 92 -12.15 -51.12 9.07
CA LEU A 92 -10.92 -50.81 8.35
C LEU A 92 -11.13 -49.71 7.32
N ASP A 93 -12.25 -49.74 6.60
CA ASP A 93 -12.66 -48.71 5.65
C ASP A 93 -12.83 -47.34 6.32
N ARG A 94 -13.57 -47.30 7.44
CA ARG A 94 -13.67 -46.09 8.28
C ARG A 94 -12.32 -45.60 8.77
N GLY A 95 -11.42 -46.52 9.14
CA GLY A 95 -10.05 -46.18 9.54
C GLY A 95 -9.26 -45.53 8.42
N MET A 96 -9.34 -46.07 7.20
CA MET A 96 -8.68 -45.52 6.02
C MET A 96 -9.25 -44.15 5.63
N ASP A 97 -10.57 -43.98 5.69
CA ASP A 97 -11.23 -42.69 5.44
C ASP A 97 -10.84 -41.65 6.48
N ARG A 98 -10.74 -42.04 7.76
CA ARG A 98 -10.31 -41.15 8.84
C ARG A 98 -8.87 -40.68 8.66
N ILE A 99 -7.96 -41.57 8.25
CA ILE A 99 -6.57 -41.17 7.91
C ILE A 99 -6.57 -40.09 6.83
N LEU A 100 -7.38 -40.25 5.79
CA LEU A 100 -7.45 -39.26 4.72
C LEU A 100 -8.08 -37.94 5.19
N ALA A 101 -9.15 -38.00 6.00
CA ALA A 101 -9.78 -36.82 6.58
C ALA A 101 -8.82 -36.05 7.48
N ASP A 102 -8.10 -36.74 8.37
CA ASP A 102 -7.09 -36.17 9.27
C ASP A 102 -5.92 -35.56 8.47
N PHE A 103 -5.54 -36.18 7.36
CA PHE A 103 -4.54 -35.63 6.44
C PHE A 103 -4.99 -34.32 5.79
N LEU A 104 -6.20 -34.29 5.22
CA LEU A 104 -6.73 -33.10 4.57
C LEU A 104 -6.93 -31.95 5.56
N ALA A 105 -7.41 -32.24 6.78
CA ALA A 105 -7.53 -31.25 7.85
C ALA A 105 -6.16 -30.67 8.25
N ALA A 106 -5.15 -31.52 8.42
CA ALA A 106 -3.79 -31.08 8.74
C ALA A 106 -3.14 -30.27 7.60
N ALA A 107 -3.44 -30.63 6.34
CA ALA A 107 -2.97 -29.88 5.18
C ALA A 107 -3.61 -28.47 5.14
N ASP A 108 -4.93 -28.39 5.34
CA ASP A 108 -5.66 -27.11 5.39
C ASP A 108 -5.12 -26.19 6.50
N ASP A 109 -4.95 -26.71 7.72
CA ASP A 109 -4.43 -25.96 8.85
C ASP A 109 -3.01 -25.41 8.61
N ARG A 110 -2.13 -26.22 8.02
CA ARG A 110 -0.77 -25.78 7.66
C ARG A 110 -0.78 -24.76 6.52
N PHE A 111 -1.66 -24.92 5.54
CA PHE A 111 -1.80 -23.95 4.46
C PHE A 111 -2.29 -22.61 5.00
N ARG A 112 -3.30 -22.60 5.87
CA ARG A 112 -3.77 -21.38 6.55
C ARG A 112 -2.68 -20.72 7.37
N THR A 113 -1.98 -21.48 8.21
CA THR A 113 -0.87 -20.95 9.01
C THR A 113 0.20 -20.29 8.13
N LYS A 114 0.58 -20.94 7.03
CA LYS A 114 1.56 -20.37 6.08
C LYS A 114 1.04 -19.11 5.41
N ALA A 115 -0.25 -19.06 5.09
CA ALA A 115 -0.89 -17.93 4.46
C ALA A 115 -1.03 -16.73 5.44
N ASP A 116 -1.35 -16.99 6.70
CA ASP A 116 -1.39 -15.97 7.76
C ASP A 116 0.00 -15.36 8.01
N ASN A 117 1.05 -16.18 8.03
CA ASN A 117 2.44 -15.70 8.13
C ASN A 117 2.82 -14.82 6.94
N LEU A 118 2.40 -15.20 5.72
CA LEU A 118 2.62 -14.41 4.51
C LEU A 118 1.93 -13.04 4.60
N LEU A 119 0.69 -12.99 5.12
CA LEU A 119 -0.03 -11.73 5.35
C LEU A 119 0.67 -10.86 6.41
N ALA A 120 1.17 -11.46 7.49
CA ALA A 120 1.93 -10.74 8.50
C ALA A 120 3.22 -10.13 7.91
N ASP A 121 3.92 -10.86 7.04
CA ASP A 121 5.12 -10.37 6.35
C ASP A 121 4.80 -9.21 5.39
N VAL A 122 3.67 -9.28 4.67
CA VAL A 122 3.19 -8.18 3.80
C VAL A 122 2.85 -6.94 4.62
N GLU A 123 2.18 -7.10 5.75
CA GLU A 123 1.84 -5.98 6.63
C GLU A 123 3.10 -5.34 7.25
N LYS A 124 4.11 -6.16 7.58
CA LYS A 124 5.42 -5.68 8.03
C LYS A 124 6.16 -4.91 6.93
N LEU A 125 6.12 -5.40 5.68
CA LEU A 125 6.64 -4.68 4.52
C LEU A 125 5.95 -3.33 4.37
N ARG A 126 4.61 -3.30 4.39
CA ARG A 126 3.82 -2.07 4.25
C ARG A 126 4.25 -1.03 5.27
N ARG A 127 4.30 -1.38 6.56
CA ARG A 127 4.72 -0.45 7.63
C ARG A 127 6.14 0.07 7.42
N SER A 128 7.06 -0.81 7.04
CA SER A 128 8.44 -0.43 6.73
C SER A 128 8.54 0.57 5.56
N LEU A 129 7.73 0.39 4.52
CA LEU A 129 7.65 1.32 3.39
C LEU A 129 6.98 2.64 3.78
N GLU A 130 5.96 2.63 4.63
CA GLU A 130 5.31 3.84 5.16
C GLU A 130 6.29 4.69 5.98
N GLU A 131 7.06 4.08 6.88
CA GLU A 131 8.11 4.76 7.64
C GLU A 131 9.18 5.38 6.73
N GLN A 132 9.61 4.66 5.69
CA GLN A 132 10.53 5.18 4.68
C GLN A 132 9.93 6.36 3.92
N PHE A 133 8.67 6.27 3.50
CA PHE A 133 7.96 7.34 2.80
C PHE A 133 7.87 8.62 3.64
N TYR A 134 7.52 8.52 4.92
CA TYR A 134 7.47 9.70 5.80
C TYR A 134 8.85 10.33 6.01
N SER A 135 9.90 9.51 6.18
CA SER A 135 11.28 9.98 6.30
C SER A 135 11.77 10.69 5.03
N VAL A 136 11.47 10.12 3.86
CA VAL A 136 11.78 10.72 2.56
C VAL A 136 11.02 12.04 2.37
N SER A 137 9.72 12.06 2.70
CA SER A 137 8.89 13.27 2.59
C SER A 137 9.43 14.41 3.46
N ALA A 138 9.83 14.12 4.70
CA ALA A 138 10.47 15.11 5.57
C ALA A 138 11.79 15.64 4.98
N SER A 139 12.61 14.74 4.40
CA SER A 139 13.86 15.12 3.74
C SER A 139 13.62 16.01 2.52
N VAL A 140 12.56 15.75 1.74
CA VAL A 140 12.19 16.60 0.59
C VAL A 140 11.80 18.01 1.03
N VAL A 141 11.09 18.15 2.16
CA VAL A 141 10.77 19.47 2.74
C VAL A 141 12.05 20.21 3.11
N GLU A 142 13.00 19.55 3.75
CA GLU A 142 14.32 20.12 4.08
C GLU A 142 15.06 20.60 2.82
N ALA A 143 15.02 19.81 1.73
CA ALA A 143 15.62 20.19 0.45
C ALA A 143 14.93 21.41 -0.18
N LYS A 144 13.60 21.51 -0.08
CA LYS A 144 12.85 22.68 -0.55
C LYS A 144 13.24 23.94 0.21
N THR A 145 13.36 23.86 1.54
CA THR A 145 13.81 25.01 2.37
C THR A 145 15.23 25.44 2.00
N ALA A 146 16.16 24.49 1.83
CA ALA A 146 17.52 24.82 1.38
C ALA A 146 17.52 25.44 -0.02
N TYR A 147 16.65 24.98 -0.92
CA TYR A 147 16.50 25.55 -2.26
C TYR A 147 15.98 27.00 -2.23
N GLU A 148 15.01 27.30 -1.36
CA GLU A 148 14.54 28.68 -1.16
C GLU A 148 15.66 29.60 -0.67
N GLU A 149 16.52 29.09 0.22
CA GLU A 149 17.69 29.82 0.71
C GLU A 149 18.68 30.10 -0.41
N CYS A 150 18.96 29.13 -1.30
CA CYS A 150 19.72 29.36 -2.53
C CYS A 150 19.10 30.50 -3.35
N GLY A 151 17.78 30.49 -3.56
CA GLY A 151 17.08 31.54 -4.32
C GLY A 151 17.21 32.93 -3.69
N LYS A 152 17.07 33.04 -2.36
CA LYS A 152 17.27 34.30 -1.62
C LYS A 152 18.69 34.83 -1.81
N ILE A 153 19.70 33.97 -1.61
CA ILE A 153 21.10 34.35 -1.74
C ILE A 153 21.41 34.77 -3.18
N THR A 154 20.95 34.03 -4.19
CA THR A 154 21.17 34.38 -5.61
C THR A 154 20.55 35.75 -5.93
N ARG A 155 19.34 36.05 -5.47
CA ARG A 155 18.73 37.40 -5.65
C ARG A 155 19.58 38.50 -5.01
N THR A 156 20.09 38.27 -3.80
CA THR A 156 21.00 39.21 -3.13
C THR A 156 22.29 39.40 -3.92
N VAL A 157 22.90 38.33 -4.43
CA VAL A 157 24.11 38.41 -5.27
C VAL A 157 23.85 39.28 -6.49
N VAL A 158 22.76 39.02 -7.21
CA VAL A 158 22.38 39.77 -8.41
C VAL A 158 22.16 41.25 -8.10
N SER A 159 21.40 41.56 -7.05
CA SER A 159 21.11 42.95 -6.67
C SER A 159 22.36 43.74 -6.27
N ILE A 160 23.35 43.09 -5.65
CA ILE A 160 24.58 43.75 -5.21
C ILE A 160 25.61 43.82 -6.34
N ALA A 161 25.63 42.85 -7.26
CA ALA A 161 26.66 42.70 -8.29
C ALA A 161 26.79 43.92 -9.21
N SER A 162 25.71 44.65 -9.47
CA SER A 162 25.71 45.85 -10.31
C SER A 162 26.45 47.06 -9.71
N HIS A 163 26.66 47.07 -8.39
CA HIS A 163 27.21 48.25 -7.69
C HIS A 163 28.35 47.92 -6.72
N ASN A 164 28.52 46.66 -6.30
CA ASN A 164 29.56 46.23 -5.35
C ASN A 164 29.97 44.76 -5.57
N ALA A 165 30.95 44.55 -6.46
CA ALA A 165 31.44 43.22 -6.80
C ALA A 165 31.99 42.43 -5.57
N ALA A 166 32.66 43.11 -4.63
CA ALA A 166 33.19 42.47 -3.44
C ALA A 166 32.08 41.97 -2.49
N GLY A 167 31.04 42.79 -2.30
CA GLY A 167 29.84 42.43 -1.54
C GLY A 167 29.09 41.26 -2.18
N ALA A 168 28.93 41.27 -3.50
CA ALA A 168 28.28 40.20 -4.25
C ALA A 168 29.07 38.88 -4.14
N LYS A 169 30.41 38.92 -4.22
CA LYS A 169 31.27 37.74 -4.06
C LYS A 169 31.15 37.14 -2.66
N LYS A 170 31.06 37.99 -1.62
CA LYS A 170 30.83 37.55 -0.24
C LYS A 170 29.45 36.90 -0.06
N ALA A 171 28.41 37.47 -0.66
CA ALA A 171 27.07 36.88 -0.65
C ALA A 171 27.02 35.54 -1.40
N ALA A 172 27.69 35.42 -2.55
CA ALA A 172 27.72 34.20 -3.35
C ALA A 172 28.39 33.01 -2.63
N ALA A 173 29.34 33.27 -1.72
CA ALA A 173 29.93 32.24 -0.87
C ALA A 173 28.87 31.53 0.00
N GLY A 174 27.76 32.22 0.32
CA GLY A 174 26.63 31.66 1.06
C GLY A 174 25.89 30.55 0.31
N LEU A 175 26.00 30.42 -1.01
CA LEU A 175 25.32 29.38 -1.79
C LEU A 175 25.87 27.98 -1.52
N SER A 176 27.13 27.86 -1.09
CA SER A 176 27.79 26.56 -0.95
C SER A 176 27.10 25.65 0.06
N ALA A 177 26.64 26.20 1.18
CA ALA A 177 26.02 25.41 2.25
C ALA A 177 24.67 24.81 1.83
N PRO A 178 23.66 25.59 1.40
CA PRO A 178 22.37 25.05 1.01
C PRO A 178 22.45 24.13 -0.22
N CYS A 179 23.30 24.41 -1.22
CA CYS A 179 23.52 23.50 -2.35
C CYS A 179 24.08 22.14 -1.92
N LYS A 180 24.99 22.12 -0.93
CA LYS A 180 25.54 20.88 -0.37
C LYS A 180 24.48 20.10 0.42
N THR A 181 23.61 20.80 1.15
CA THR A 181 22.47 20.21 1.86
C THR A 181 21.53 19.51 0.88
N ILE A 182 21.09 20.18 -0.20
CA ILE A 182 20.21 19.60 -1.23
C ILE A 182 20.86 18.35 -1.86
N SER A 183 22.15 18.43 -2.21
CA SER A 183 22.88 17.30 -2.81
C SER A 183 23.00 16.10 -1.85
N THR A 184 23.21 16.37 -0.57
CA THR A 184 23.29 15.33 0.47
C THR A 184 21.92 14.67 0.68
N ILE A 185 20.84 15.46 0.69
CA ILE A 185 19.47 14.95 0.78
C ILE A 185 19.13 14.08 -0.43
N ALA A 186 19.40 14.53 -1.64
CA ALA A 186 19.14 13.75 -2.85
C ALA A 186 19.85 12.39 -2.82
N GLY A 187 21.10 12.36 -2.34
CA GLY A 187 21.84 11.11 -2.15
C GLY A 187 21.24 10.17 -1.09
N ARG A 188 20.62 10.71 -0.02
CA ARG A 188 19.88 9.91 0.97
C ARG A 188 18.58 9.36 0.39
N VAL A 189 17.79 10.20 -0.27
CA VAL A 189 16.50 9.82 -0.87
C VAL A 189 16.68 8.75 -1.94
N ALA A 190 17.65 8.89 -2.85
CA ALA A 190 17.94 7.88 -3.88
C ALA A 190 18.34 6.51 -3.30
N LYS A 191 19.02 6.49 -2.14
CA LYS A 191 19.34 5.24 -1.45
C LYS A 191 18.09 4.59 -0.85
N SER A 192 17.20 5.38 -0.26
CA SER A 192 15.93 4.88 0.28
C SER A 192 15.03 4.32 -0.82
N ASP A 193 14.94 5.00 -1.95
CA ASP A 193 14.24 4.55 -3.15
C ASP A 193 14.74 3.17 -3.63
N ALA A 194 16.06 3.04 -3.85
CA ALA A 194 16.65 1.77 -4.25
C ALA A 194 16.42 0.64 -3.21
N ALA A 195 16.44 0.97 -1.91
CA ALA A 195 16.16 0.00 -0.85
C ALA A 195 14.69 -0.44 -0.84
N ALA A 196 13.75 0.50 -0.94
CA ALA A 196 12.32 0.25 -1.02
C ALA A 196 11.98 -0.66 -2.21
N ARG A 197 12.54 -0.37 -3.40
CA ARG A 197 12.33 -1.17 -4.61
C ARG A 197 12.83 -2.61 -4.43
N LYS A 198 14.05 -2.77 -3.92
CA LYS A 198 14.64 -4.10 -3.65
C LYS A 198 13.80 -4.91 -2.66
N GLN A 199 13.30 -4.25 -1.61
CA GLN A 199 12.47 -4.90 -0.60
C GLN A 199 11.13 -5.36 -1.19
N TYR A 200 10.46 -4.49 -1.94
CA TYR A 200 9.20 -4.81 -2.63
C TYR A 200 9.36 -5.94 -3.64
N ASP A 201 10.36 -5.89 -4.52
CA ASP A 201 10.59 -6.92 -5.54
C ASP A 201 10.89 -8.29 -4.92
N GLY A 202 11.65 -8.31 -3.81
CA GLY A 202 11.92 -9.52 -3.04
C GLY A 202 10.64 -10.15 -2.47
N SER A 203 9.80 -9.34 -1.83
CA SER A 203 8.52 -9.80 -1.27
C SER A 203 7.52 -10.20 -2.36
N LEU A 204 7.43 -9.46 -3.47
CA LEU A 204 6.55 -9.79 -4.59
C LEU A 204 6.90 -11.15 -5.22
N LYS A 205 8.19 -11.47 -5.32
CA LYS A 205 8.64 -12.78 -5.83
C LYS A 205 8.17 -13.92 -4.93
N GLU A 206 8.22 -13.75 -3.61
CA GLU A 206 7.78 -14.76 -2.65
C GLU A 206 6.25 -14.89 -2.62
N PHE A 207 5.55 -13.76 -2.73
CA PHE A 207 4.09 -13.71 -2.83
C PHE A 207 3.58 -14.43 -4.09
N LYS A 208 4.23 -14.23 -5.24
CA LYS A 208 3.90 -14.92 -6.50
C LYS A 208 4.08 -16.43 -6.43
N LYS A 209 5.11 -16.92 -5.73
CA LYS A 209 5.28 -18.38 -5.48
C LYS A 209 4.15 -18.94 -4.61
N SER A 210 3.57 -18.10 -3.76
CA SER A 210 2.53 -18.44 -2.79
C SER A 210 1.11 -18.15 -3.28
N LYS A 211 0.90 -17.86 -4.59
CA LYS A 211 -0.40 -17.49 -5.18
C LYS A 211 -1.54 -18.42 -4.76
N HIS A 212 -1.30 -19.73 -4.79
CA HIS A 212 -2.28 -20.75 -4.40
C HIS A 212 -2.73 -20.65 -2.94
N LEU A 213 -1.88 -20.14 -2.03
CA LEU A 213 -2.23 -19.90 -0.62
C LEU A 213 -3.13 -18.68 -0.47
N ILE A 214 -2.94 -17.68 -1.34
CA ILE A 214 -3.74 -16.46 -1.35
C ILE A 214 -5.14 -16.75 -1.90
N ASP A 215 -5.24 -17.67 -2.87
CA ASP A 215 -6.53 -18.18 -3.35
C ASP A 215 -7.36 -18.83 -2.22
N LEU A 216 -6.70 -19.49 -1.25
CA LEU A 216 -7.36 -20.07 -0.07
C LEU A 216 -7.86 -19.02 0.94
N LEU A 217 -7.26 -17.82 0.98
CA LEU A 217 -7.59 -16.74 1.93
C LEU A 217 -8.57 -15.70 1.37
N GLY A 218 -9.39 -16.06 0.38
CA GLY A 218 -10.36 -15.13 -0.22
C GLY A 218 -9.91 -14.48 -1.53
N GLY A 219 -8.85 -15.02 -2.15
CA GLY A 219 -8.57 -14.81 -3.57
C GLY A 219 -8.09 -13.42 -3.95
N GLU A 220 -8.59 -12.94 -5.10
CA GLU A 220 -8.06 -11.80 -5.85
C GLU A 220 -8.00 -10.50 -5.03
N LYS A 221 -8.96 -10.26 -4.12
CA LYS A 221 -8.97 -9.08 -3.24
C LYS A 221 -7.83 -9.07 -2.23
N THR A 222 -7.48 -10.22 -1.68
CA THR A 222 -6.37 -10.38 -0.73
C THR A 222 -5.04 -10.20 -1.44
N PHE A 223 -4.95 -10.68 -2.69
CA PHE A 223 -3.79 -10.45 -3.56
C PHE A 223 -3.63 -8.96 -3.86
N GLU A 224 -4.70 -8.31 -4.31
CA GLU A 224 -4.71 -6.90 -4.69
C GLU A 224 -4.32 -5.98 -3.52
N TYR A 225 -4.87 -6.23 -2.33
CA TYR A 225 -4.50 -5.50 -1.12
C TYR A 225 -3.01 -5.64 -0.79
N ALA A 226 -2.47 -6.86 -0.92
CA ALA A 226 -1.09 -7.19 -0.60
C ALA A 226 -0.08 -6.66 -1.62
N THR A 227 -0.48 -6.46 -2.88
CA THR A 227 0.43 -5.98 -3.93
C THR A 227 0.29 -4.49 -4.21
N ASN A 228 -0.93 -3.96 -4.32
CA ASN A 228 -1.15 -2.60 -4.82
C ASN A 228 -0.75 -1.54 -3.81
N LYS A 229 -1.02 -1.74 -2.51
CA LYS A 229 -0.64 -0.76 -1.49
C LYS A 229 0.87 -0.61 -1.35
N PRO A 230 1.66 -1.69 -1.18
CA PRO A 230 3.12 -1.57 -1.19
C PRO A 230 3.68 -1.01 -2.50
N TYR A 231 3.09 -1.39 -3.65
CA TYR A 231 3.49 -0.85 -4.95
C TYR A 231 3.32 0.67 -5.04
N ASN A 232 2.15 1.18 -4.64
CA ASN A 232 1.87 2.61 -4.65
C ASN A 232 2.84 3.37 -3.73
N LEU A 233 3.20 2.80 -2.57
CA LEU A 233 4.19 3.40 -1.67
C LEU A 233 5.58 3.49 -2.31
N VAL A 234 6.00 2.45 -3.03
CA VAL A 234 7.28 2.47 -3.77
C VAL A 234 7.27 3.55 -4.85
N ASN A 235 6.21 3.65 -5.65
CA ASN A 235 6.11 4.68 -6.69
C ASN A 235 6.11 6.10 -6.08
N ASN A 236 5.43 6.30 -4.96
CA ASN A 236 5.44 7.59 -4.26
C ASN A 236 6.85 7.96 -3.75
N ILE A 237 7.65 6.97 -3.32
CA ILE A 237 9.06 7.19 -2.93
C ILE A 237 9.91 7.55 -4.17
N GLU A 238 9.69 6.86 -5.30
CA GLU A 238 10.35 7.12 -6.58
C GLU A 238 10.05 8.55 -7.09
N ASP A 239 8.79 8.99 -7.04
CA ASP A 239 8.38 10.35 -7.38
C ASP A 239 9.10 11.40 -6.51
N LYS A 240 9.24 11.14 -5.20
CA LYS A 240 10.01 12.01 -4.30
C LYS A 240 11.50 12.00 -4.60
N SER A 241 12.06 10.87 -5.04
CA SER A 241 13.44 10.77 -5.52
C SER A 241 13.65 11.68 -6.72
N HIS A 242 12.78 11.62 -7.72
CA HIS A 242 12.80 12.51 -8.89
C HIS A 242 12.65 13.99 -8.51
N GLU A 243 11.71 14.33 -7.62
CA GLU A 243 11.52 15.69 -7.13
C GLU A 243 12.81 16.26 -6.51
N THR A 244 13.52 15.47 -5.70
CA THR A 244 14.80 15.93 -5.10
C THR A 244 15.93 16.06 -6.12
N GLN A 245 15.98 15.22 -7.16
CA GLN A 245 16.94 15.37 -8.25
C GLN A 245 16.68 16.62 -9.09
N GLU A 246 15.42 16.98 -9.32
CA GLU A 246 15.04 18.22 -9.98
C GLU A 246 15.55 19.43 -9.18
N LEU A 247 15.38 19.42 -7.85
CA LEU A 247 15.90 20.47 -6.96
C LEU A 247 17.43 20.60 -7.03
N VAL A 248 18.16 19.49 -7.14
CA VAL A 248 19.62 19.52 -7.36
C VAL A 248 19.93 20.27 -8.66
N SER A 249 19.29 19.92 -9.76
CA SER A 249 19.50 20.55 -11.06
C SER A 249 19.17 22.05 -11.04
N LYS A 250 18.01 22.42 -10.46
CA LYS A 250 17.61 23.83 -10.30
C LYS A 250 18.58 24.61 -9.40
N SER A 251 19.06 24.03 -8.31
CA SER A 251 20.05 24.69 -7.44
C SER A 251 21.39 24.94 -8.13
N LYS A 252 21.84 24.03 -9.00
CA LYS A 252 23.04 24.23 -9.83
C LYS A 252 22.86 25.38 -10.82
N ALA A 253 21.67 25.51 -11.42
CA ALA A 253 21.35 26.63 -12.29
C ALA A 253 21.47 27.97 -11.54
N LEU A 254 20.95 28.07 -10.31
CA LEU A 254 21.07 29.27 -9.48
C LEU A 254 22.54 29.66 -9.18
N VAL A 255 23.44 28.69 -9.02
CA VAL A 255 24.88 28.93 -8.85
C VAL A 255 25.50 29.48 -10.14
N VAL A 256 25.15 28.92 -11.30
CA VAL A 256 25.60 29.41 -12.61
C VAL A 256 25.15 30.85 -12.82
N THR A 257 23.90 31.15 -12.51
CA THR A 257 23.33 32.49 -12.57
C THR A 257 24.05 33.47 -11.65
N ALA A 258 24.31 33.10 -10.39
CA ALA A 258 25.10 33.93 -9.48
C ALA A 258 26.53 34.17 -9.99
N ALA A 259 27.16 33.16 -10.60
CA ALA A 259 28.49 33.29 -11.19
C ALA A 259 28.51 34.21 -12.42
N ALA A 260 27.45 34.18 -13.25
CA ALA A 260 27.28 35.10 -14.37
C ALA A 260 27.11 36.55 -13.89
N ALA A 261 26.33 36.76 -12.83
CA ALA A 261 26.15 38.07 -12.18
C ALA A 261 27.49 38.68 -11.76
N LEU A 262 28.37 37.88 -11.14
CA LEU A 262 29.69 38.33 -10.70
C LEU A 262 30.65 38.69 -11.84
N LYS A 263 30.42 38.19 -13.06
CA LYS A 263 31.25 38.48 -14.23
C LYS A 263 30.82 39.74 -14.99
N GLY A 264 29.75 40.41 -14.54
CA GLY A 264 29.21 41.59 -15.22
C GLY A 264 28.52 41.31 -16.56
N GLY A 265 28.44 40.05 -16.99
CA GLY A 265 27.75 39.62 -18.22
C GLY A 265 26.27 39.30 -18.00
N PHE A 266 25.64 39.97 -17.04
CA PHE A 266 24.34 39.58 -16.50
C PHE A 266 23.22 40.40 -17.09
N ASP A 267 22.39 39.77 -17.91
CA ASP A 267 21.13 40.35 -18.31
C ASP A 267 20.16 40.28 -17.13
N SER A 268 20.12 41.35 -16.34
CA SER A 268 19.22 41.48 -15.19
C SER A 268 17.76 41.32 -15.58
N LYS A 269 17.40 41.59 -16.85
CA LYS A 269 16.05 41.40 -17.38
C LYS A 269 15.72 39.92 -17.53
N GLN A 270 16.61 39.15 -18.15
CA GLN A 270 16.45 37.69 -18.29
C GLN A 270 16.38 36.99 -16.93
N PHE A 271 17.22 37.38 -15.97
CA PHE A 271 17.16 36.79 -14.62
C PHE A 271 15.88 37.11 -13.86
N MET A 272 15.37 38.35 -13.98
CA MET A 272 14.09 38.72 -13.39
C MET A 272 12.95 37.93 -14.04
N GLN A 273 13.02 37.68 -15.36
CA GLN A 273 12.08 36.81 -16.07
C GLN A 273 12.17 35.34 -15.60
N ASP A 274 13.38 34.78 -15.48
CA ASP A 274 13.58 33.40 -15.01
C ASP A 274 13.15 33.25 -13.53
N SER A 275 13.44 34.25 -12.69
CA SER A 275 13.03 34.28 -11.28
C SER A 275 11.52 34.43 -11.11
N LEU A 276 10.88 35.24 -11.96
CA LEU A 276 9.43 35.41 -12.00
C LEU A 276 8.75 34.15 -12.55
N GLY A 277 9.33 33.50 -13.57
CA GLY A 277 8.88 32.20 -14.09
C GLY A 277 8.95 31.10 -13.03
N MET A 278 10.05 31.02 -12.28
CA MET A 278 10.16 30.08 -11.14
C MET A 278 9.18 30.38 -10.01
N PHE A 279 8.92 31.67 -9.74
CA PHE A 279 7.90 32.09 -8.77
C PHE A 279 6.51 31.66 -9.23
N LEU A 280 6.20 31.84 -10.51
CA LEU A 280 4.93 31.45 -11.13
C LEU A 280 4.73 29.94 -11.20
N GLU A 281 5.75 29.16 -11.59
CA GLU A 281 5.68 27.70 -11.53
C GLU A 281 5.34 27.22 -10.13
N ARG A 282 5.89 27.89 -9.11
CA ARG A 282 5.58 27.60 -7.70
C ARG A 282 4.16 28.01 -7.35
N VAL A 283 3.73 29.22 -7.72
CA VAL A 283 2.36 29.71 -7.45
C VAL A 283 1.32 28.80 -8.13
N HIS A 284 1.51 28.44 -9.39
CA HIS A 284 0.65 27.49 -10.11
C HIS A 284 0.66 26.12 -9.47
N ARG A 285 1.81 25.61 -9.01
CA ARG A 285 1.90 24.32 -8.32
C ARG A 285 1.20 24.34 -6.97
N ASP A 286 1.36 25.41 -6.20
CA ASP A 286 0.70 25.60 -4.91
C ASP A 286 -0.82 25.75 -5.12
N ALA A 287 -1.25 26.49 -6.15
CA ALA A 287 -2.66 26.63 -6.55
C ALA A 287 -3.26 25.29 -7.02
N ALA A 288 -2.55 24.55 -7.88
CA ALA A 288 -2.96 23.22 -8.33
C ALA A 288 -3.03 22.21 -7.18
N SER A 289 -2.07 22.27 -6.23
CA SER A 289 -2.11 21.46 -5.01
C SER A 289 -3.32 21.82 -4.14
N CYS A 290 -3.63 23.11 -3.99
CA CYS A 290 -4.83 23.55 -3.27
C CYS A 290 -6.11 23.07 -3.99
N HIS A 291 -6.15 23.15 -5.32
CA HIS A 291 -7.27 22.68 -6.12
C HIS A 291 -7.46 21.16 -5.99
N GLN A 292 -6.39 20.37 -6.07
CA GLN A 292 -6.46 18.92 -5.86
C GLN A 292 -6.92 18.58 -4.45
N MET A 293 -6.44 19.30 -3.43
CA MET A 293 -6.96 19.15 -2.06
C MET A 293 -8.46 19.45 -1.97
N VAL A 294 -8.97 20.43 -2.71
CA VAL A 294 -10.42 20.70 -2.79
C VAL A 294 -11.15 19.51 -3.42
N LEU A 295 -10.67 19.00 -4.56
CA LEU A 295 -11.28 17.85 -5.26
C LEU A 295 -11.28 16.57 -4.40
N ASP A 296 -10.18 16.27 -3.73
CA ASP A 296 -10.08 15.10 -2.83
C ASP A 296 -11.10 15.22 -1.69
N ARG A 297 -11.32 16.43 -1.16
CA ARG A 297 -12.31 16.70 -0.12
C ARG A 297 -13.74 16.63 -0.64
N GLU A 298 -14.01 17.08 -1.86
CA GLU A 298 -15.31 16.90 -2.51
C GLU A 298 -15.63 15.41 -2.71
N HIS A 299 -14.64 14.62 -3.11
CA HIS A 299 -14.76 13.18 -3.27
C HIS A 299 -15.05 12.48 -1.92
N GLU A 300 -14.24 12.75 -0.88
CA GLU A 300 -14.47 12.23 0.48
C GLU A 300 -15.87 12.61 1.00
N PHE A 301 -16.30 13.85 0.75
CA PHE A 301 -17.65 14.30 1.11
C PHE A 301 -18.73 13.56 0.33
N GLY A 302 -18.51 13.29 -0.96
CA GLY A 302 -19.38 12.48 -1.81
C GLY A 302 -19.54 11.05 -1.29
N GLU A 303 -18.44 10.39 -0.92
CA GLU A 303 -18.44 9.05 -0.31
C GLU A 303 -19.16 9.03 1.04
N LEU A 304 -18.92 10.04 1.89
CA LEU A 304 -19.61 10.20 3.17
C LEU A 304 -21.13 10.39 2.98
N ASN A 305 -21.53 11.22 2.03
CA ASN A 305 -22.94 11.46 1.72
C ASN A 305 -23.62 10.20 1.15
N PHE A 306 -22.92 9.45 0.29
CA PHE A 306 -23.42 8.18 -0.24
C PHE A 306 -23.56 7.11 0.87
N ALA A 307 -22.56 6.98 1.75
CA ALA A 307 -22.62 6.09 2.89
C ALA A 307 -23.76 6.46 3.86
N PHE A 308 -23.98 7.76 4.08
CA PHE A 308 -25.09 8.26 4.88
C PHE A 308 -26.45 7.93 4.27
N MET A 309 -26.64 8.20 2.97
CA MET A 309 -27.89 7.89 2.27
C MET A 309 -28.19 6.38 2.27
N ASN A 310 -27.18 5.54 2.06
CA ASN A 310 -27.30 4.09 2.18
C ASN A 310 -27.66 3.65 3.61
N ALA A 311 -27.06 4.27 4.63
CA ALA A 311 -27.38 3.97 6.03
C ALA A 311 -28.83 4.35 6.38
N GLU A 312 -29.32 5.51 5.92
CA GLU A 312 -30.73 5.93 6.10
C GLU A 312 -31.69 5.02 5.32
N GLU A 313 -31.35 4.62 4.10
CA GLU A 313 -32.15 3.69 3.29
C GLU A 313 -32.26 2.30 3.95
N GLN A 314 -31.16 1.79 4.51
CA GLN A 314 -31.14 0.54 5.26
C GLN A 314 -31.92 0.64 6.58
N ARG A 315 -31.82 1.79 7.27
CA ARG A 315 -32.58 2.09 8.50
C ARG A 315 -34.09 2.14 8.25
N GLY A 316 -34.53 2.69 7.12
CA GLY A 316 -35.93 2.69 6.70
C GLY A 316 -36.47 1.31 6.31
N LYS A 317 -35.59 0.37 5.93
CA LYS A 317 -35.96 -0.96 5.41
C LYS A 317 -35.90 -2.09 6.44
N ARG A 318 -35.26 -1.94 7.61
CA ARG A 318 -35.11 -3.02 8.60
C ARG A 318 -35.16 -2.52 10.06
N ALA A 319 -36.15 -2.99 10.82
CA ALA A 319 -36.35 -2.61 12.21
C ALA A 319 -35.42 -3.31 13.25
N VAL A 320 -34.66 -4.37 12.93
CA VAL A 320 -33.91 -5.11 13.99
C VAL A 320 -32.55 -5.70 13.56
N ALA A 321 -32.10 -5.57 12.31
CA ALA A 321 -30.87 -6.22 11.87
C ALA A 321 -29.84 -5.23 11.30
N SER A 322 -29.16 -4.53 12.19
CA SER A 322 -27.69 -4.44 12.26
C SER A 322 -27.24 -3.14 12.93
N ASP A 323 -27.39 -3.05 14.26
CA ASP A 323 -26.79 -1.97 15.06
C ASP A 323 -25.29 -1.83 14.76
N LYS A 324 -24.57 -2.93 14.55
CA LYS A 324 -23.11 -2.90 14.31
C LYS A 324 -22.69 -2.14 13.04
N LEU A 325 -23.32 -2.37 11.88
CA LEU A 325 -23.03 -1.61 10.64
C LEU A 325 -23.45 -0.14 10.77
N VAL A 326 -24.57 0.14 11.44
CA VAL A 326 -25.02 1.53 11.67
C VAL A 326 -24.03 2.23 12.60
N THR A 327 -23.60 1.60 13.69
CA THR A 327 -22.61 2.12 14.65
C THR A 327 -21.22 2.28 14.04
N GLU A 328 -20.73 1.34 13.23
CA GLU A 328 -19.43 1.47 12.53
C GLU A 328 -19.47 2.58 11.46
N SER A 329 -20.59 2.71 10.73
CA SER A 329 -20.78 3.78 9.76
C SER A 329 -20.92 5.15 10.44
N TYR A 330 -21.64 5.21 11.57
CA TYR A 330 -21.75 6.41 12.41
C TYR A 330 -20.41 6.78 13.06
N GLY A 331 -19.62 5.82 13.53
CA GLY A 331 -18.30 6.09 14.13
C GLY A 331 -17.28 6.61 13.11
N LYS A 332 -17.27 6.05 11.89
CA LYS A 332 -16.48 6.59 10.77
C LYS A 332 -16.95 7.99 10.38
N PHE A 333 -18.26 8.22 10.38
CA PHE A 333 -18.87 9.50 10.09
C PHE A 333 -18.59 10.55 11.18
N GLU A 334 -18.69 10.22 12.45
CA GLU A 334 -18.48 11.13 13.59
C GLU A 334 -17.02 11.60 13.67
N LYS A 335 -16.08 10.69 13.41
CA LYS A 335 -14.66 11.04 13.26
C LYS A 335 -14.41 11.97 12.08
N ALA A 336 -14.99 11.67 10.91
CA ALA A 336 -14.93 12.55 9.75
C ALA A 336 -15.63 13.91 10.01
N SER A 337 -16.70 13.91 10.83
CA SER A 337 -17.46 15.08 11.28
C SER A 337 -16.65 16.08 12.10
N PHE A 338 -15.70 15.54 12.85
CA PHE A 338 -14.81 16.32 13.71
C PHE A 338 -13.57 16.78 12.95
N ASP A 339 -12.97 15.90 12.14
CA ASP A 339 -11.72 16.18 11.44
C ASP A 339 -11.93 16.99 10.14
N GLY A 340 -13.07 16.83 9.46
CA GLY A 340 -13.38 17.51 8.19
C GLY A 340 -13.34 19.03 8.27
N PRO A 341 -14.11 19.68 9.17
CA PRO A 341 -14.08 21.14 9.35
C PRO A 341 -12.70 21.67 9.77
N ARG A 342 -11.97 20.91 10.59
CA ARG A 342 -10.61 21.25 11.04
C ARG A 342 -9.62 21.21 9.87
N ASN A 343 -9.69 20.19 9.03
CA ASN A 343 -8.86 20.03 7.83
C ASN A 343 -9.18 21.07 6.76
N ILE A 344 -10.46 21.46 6.60
CA ILE A 344 -10.87 22.55 5.71
C ILE A 344 -10.33 23.90 6.21
N ALA A 345 -10.43 24.17 7.52
CA ALA A 345 -9.87 25.38 8.12
C ALA A 345 -8.34 25.47 7.94
N GLU A 346 -7.62 24.37 8.09
CA GLU A 346 -6.17 24.31 7.83
C GLU A 346 -5.84 24.58 6.35
N THR A 347 -6.67 24.08 5.44
CA THR A 347 -6.52 24.32 3.99
C THR A 347 -6.78 25.80 3.64
N ILE A 348 -7.81 26.42 4.24
CA ILE A 348 -8.07 27.86 4.10
C ILE A 348 -6.91 28.68 4.65
N SER A 349 -6.35 28.32 5.81
CA SER A 349 -5.19 28.99 6.39
C SER A 349 -3.96 28.93 5.48
N LYS A 350 -3.72 27.77 4.82
CA LYS A 350 -2.64 27.62 3.84
C LYS A 350 -2.85 28.49 2.59
N ILE A 351 -4.08 28.59 2.11
CA ILE A 351 -4.44 29.50 1.00
C ILE A 351 -4.18 30.96 1.39
N GLU A 352 -4.56 31.35 2.61
CA GLU A 352 -4.33 32.70 3.15
C GLU A 352 -2.83 33.02 3.28
N GLU A 353 -2.02 32.08 3.77
CA GLU A 353 -0.56 32.25 3.81
C GLU A 353 0.06 32.41 2.42
N VAL A 354 -0.43 31.68 1.41
CA VAL A 354 0.01 31.82 0.02
C VAL A 354 -0.34 33.22 -0.50
N GLN A 355 -1.55 33.70 -0.23
CA GLN A 355 -2.01 35.03 -0.62
C GLN A 355 -1.21 36.15 0.06
N GLU A 356 -0.98 36.07 1.37
CA GLU A 356 -0.18 37.07 2.08
C GLU A 356 1.28 37.13 1.62
N ARG A 357 1.86 35.97 1.23
CA ARG A 357 3.20 35.94 0.62
C ARG A 357 3.19 36.55 -0.77
N LEU A 358 2.22 36.20 -1.61
CA LEU A 358 2.02 36.80 -2.93
C LEU A 358 1.97 38.32 -2.81
N ASP A 359 1.11 38.85 -1.95
CA ASP A 359 0.95 40.30 -1.73
C ASP A 359 2.23 40.95 -1.21
N ARG A 360 2.97 40.29 -0.31
CA ARG A 360 4.23 40.79 0.26
C ARG A 360 5.34 40.85 -0.76
N ASP A 361 5.52 39.78 -1.53
CA ASP A 361 6.56 39.68 -2.55
C ASP A 361 6.25 40.60 -3.75
N PHE A 362 4.95 40.84 -4.03
CA PHE A 362 4.51 41.80 -5.06
C PHE A 362 4.57 43.27 -4.63
N LYS A 363 4.47 43.58 -3.34
CA LYS A 363 4.41 44.97 -2.84
C LYS A 363 5.65 45.81 -3.20
N GLY A 364 6.76 45.16 -3.55
CA GLY A 364 8.01 45.79 -3.97
C GLY A 364 8.15 45.99 -5.48
N TYR A 365 7.24 45.47 -6.31
CA TYR A 365 7.28 45.65 -7.76
C TYR A 365 6.52 46.92 -8.17
N ASP A 366 7.24 47.90 -8.69
CA ASP A 366 6.66 49.15 -9.17
C ASP A 366 5.79 48.90 -10.42
N ARG A 367 4.49 49.20 -10.33
CA ARG A 367 3.51 49.06 -11.42
C ARG A 367 3.92 49.82 -12.68
N THR A 368 4.75 50.86 -12.56
CA THR A 368 5.25 51.62 -13.73
C THR A 368 6.29 50.84 -14.53
N VAL A 369 7.05 49.94 -13.88
CA VAL A 369 8.04 49.06 -14.55
C VAL A 369 7.35 47.92 -15.30
N ILE A 370 6.19 47.44 -14.80
CA ILE A 370 5.40 46.37 -15.43
C ILE A 370 4.72 46.84 -16.72
N LYS A 371 4.16 48.06 -16.73
CA LYS A 371 3.44 48.62 -17.90
C LYS A 371 4.30 48.83 -19.15
N GLY A 372 5.63 48.91 -19.00
CA GLY A 372 6.55 49.07 -20.13
C GLY A 372 6.97 47.76 -20.81
N ASN A 373 6.59 46.60 -20.27
CA ASN A 373 7.06 45.29 -20.75
C ASN A 373 5.88 44.31 -20.90
N LYS A 374 5.54 43.96 -22.15
CA LYS A 374 4.42 43.07 -22.47
C LYS A 374 4.51 41.70 -21.80
N GLU A 375 5.70 41.16 -21.62
CA GLU A 375 5.89 39.86 -20.94
C GLU A 375 5.66 40.02 -19.43
N ALA A 376 6.17 41.08 -18.81
CA ALA A 376 5.90 41.37 -17.40
C ALA A 376 4.41 41.66 -17.12
N GLN A 377 3.72 42.27 -18.08
CA GLN A 377 2.28 42.50 -18.03
C GLN A 377 1.49 41.19 -18.12
N SER A 378 1.83 40.29 -19.06
CA SER A 378 1.21 38.96 -19.15
C SER A 378 1.42 38.15 -17.86
N LEU A 379 2.63 38.21 -17.30
CA LEU A 379 2.96 37.52 -16.05
C LEU A 379 2.23 38.14 -14.84
N TYR A 380 1.93 39.43 -14.87
CA TYR A 380 1.08 40.09 -13.86
C TYR A 380 -0.37 39.60 -13.97
N ASP A 381 -0.87 39.47 -15.18
CA ASP A 381 -2.23 39.00 -15.45
C ASP A 381 -2.40 37.53 -14.98
N ASP A 382 -1.42 36.64 -15.24
CA ASP A 382 -1.42 35.25 -14.75
C ASP A 382 -1.46 35.15 -13.21
N ILE A 383 -0.82 36.09 -12.51
CA ILE A 383 -0.80 36.16 -11.03
C ILE A 383 -2.13 36.65 -10.49
N CYS A 384 -2.74 37.62 -11.17
CA CYS A 384 -4.10 38.05 -10.87
C CYS A 384 -5.09 36.90 -11.05
N ASP A 385 -4.95 36.11 -12.12
CA ASP A 385 -5.80 34.94 -12.39
C ASP A 385 -5.60 33.85 -11.34
N ALA A 386 -4.36 33.49 -10.99
CA ALA A 386 -4.08 32.53 -9.92
C ALA A 386 -4.61 33.01 -8.55
N SER A 387 -4.49 34.30 -8.24
CA SER A 387 -5.06 34.90 -7.03
C SER A 387 -6.59 34.84 -7.02
N TYR A 388 -7.22 35.06 -8.19
CA TYR A 388 -8.67 34.93 -8.37
C TYR A 388 -9.13 33.48 -8.18
N GLU A 389 -8.44 32.49 -8.74
CA GLU A 389 -8.72 31.06 -8.55
C GLU A 389 -8.59 30.64 -7.08
N LEU A 390 -7.55 31.11 -6.38
CA LEU A 390 -7.36 30.84 -4.95
C LEU A 390 -8.50 31.44 -4.10
N ASN A 391 -8.95 32.66 -4.42
CA ASN A 391 -10.11 33.27 -3.77
C ASN A 391 -11.40 32.46 -4.03
N THR A 392 -11.60 32.01 -5.27
CA THR A 392 -12.74 31.17 -5.65
C THR A 392 -12.73 29.83 -4.91
N ALA A 393 -11.57 29.18 -4.80
CA ALA A 393 -11.41 27.94 -4.04
C ALA A 393 -11.69 28.14 -2.54
N LYS A 394 -11.19 29.24 -1.96
CA LYS A 394 -11.45 29.63 -0.57
C LYS A 394 -12.94 29.82 -0.30
N ASP A 395 -13.65 30.49 -1.20
CA ASP A 395 -15.10 30.72 -1.05
C ASP A 395 -15.90 29.42 -1.21
N THR A 396 -15.50 28.54 -2.13
CA THR A 396 -16.06 27.18 -2.26
C THR A 396 -15.87 26.36 -0.97
N LEU A 397 -14.68 26.39 -0.37
CA LEU A 397 -14.39 25.70 0.90
C LEU A 397 -15.22 26.25 2.06
N LYS A 398 -15.44 27.58 2.12
CA LYS A 398 -16.34 28.19 3.10
C LYS A 398 -17.78 27.71 2.93
N GLU A 399 -18.28 27.62 1.70
CA GLU A 399 -19.62 27.10 1.41
C GLU A 399 -19.76 25.62 1.74
N LEU A 400 -18.75 24.80 1.43
CA LEU A 400 -18.70 23.40 1.86
C LEU A 400 -18.72 23.28 3.39
N THR A 401 -17.95 24.11 4.10
CA THR A 401 -17.97 24.16 5.57
C THR A 401 -19.35 24.49 6.11
N LYS A 402 -20.06 25.48 5.53
CA LYS A 402 -21.44 25.81 5.93
C LYS A 402 -22.40 24.64 5.70
N LYS A 403 -22.31 23.96 4.56
CA LYS A 403 -23.11 22.75 4.26
C LYS A 403 -22.82 21.64 5.27
N TYR A 404 -21.55 21.44 5.60
CA TYR A 404 -21.08 20.46 6.56
C TYR A 404 -21.64 20.70 7.97
N VAL A 405 -21.50 21.93 8.47
CA VAL A 405 -22.06 22.36 9.77
C VAL A 405 -23.58 22.14 9.80
N LYS A 406 -24.29 22.50 8.72
CA LYS A 406 -25.74 22.31 8.61
C LYS A 406 -26.14 20.83 8.63
N LEU A 407 -25.41 19.96 7.95
CA LEU A 407 -25.61 18.50 7.97
C LEU A 407 -25.36 17.92 9.36
N SER A 408 -24.24 18.28 9.99
CA SER A 408 -23.90 17.84 11.35
C SER A 408 -24.94 18.30 12.39
N GLY A 409 -25.46 19.53 12.28
CA GLY A 409 -26.49 20.06 13.16
C GLY A 409 -27.84 19.36 13.01
N LYS A 410 -28.25 19.06 11.78
CA LYS A 410 -29.45 18.24 11.52
C LYS A 410 -29.33 16.83 12.08
N LEU A 411 -28.12 16.29 12.12
CA LEU A 411 -27.83 14.95 12.64
C LEU A 411 -27.80 14.91 14.16
N LYS A 412 -27.22 15.92 14.83
CA LYS A 412 -27.26 16.02 16.30
C LYS A 412 -28.68 16.23 16.87
N ALA A 413 -29.57 16.80 16.06
CA ALA A 413 -30.97 17.06 16.46
C ALA A 413 -31.90 15.85 16.26
N LYS A 414 -31.45 14.81 15.55
CA LYS A 414 -32.16 13.54 15.34
C LYS A 414 -31.55 12.46 16.22
#